data_AF-A0A1V1UIV2-F1
#
_entry.id   AF-A0A1V1UIV2-F1
#
_cell.length_a   1.000
_cell.length_b   1.000
_cell.length_c   1.000
_cell.angle_alpha   90.00
_cell.angle_beta   90.00
_cell.angle_gamma   90.00
#
_symmetry.space_group_name_H-M   'P 1'
#
loop_
_entity.id
_entity.type
_entity.pdbx_description
1 polymer ?
#
loop_
_entity_poly.entity_id
_entity_poly.type
_entity_poly.pdbx_seq_one_letter_code
_entity_poly.pdbx_strand_id
1 'polypeptide(L)'
;MFAVLKTGGKQYKVQSGDMLRVEKLAADAGETIQFNDVLMLGGDTPVIGAPFVEGAAVQAEVVDQVKGDKVIHFVKRRRKHGSQRTKGHRQQLTLLRVTEILAKGADTSGVKAAIGAGSVGAAAATEAKAPAKKAAPKKAEAPKAAAGADNLKQLSGVGPALEKKLHEAGVTSFAQIAAWTEADVADMDEKLSFKGRIEREGWIAQAQDLTKG
;
A
#
# COMPACT_ATOMS: atom_id res chain seq x y z
N MET A 1 31.24 7.98 11.34
CA MET A 1 29.89 8.32 11.83
C MET A 1 29.02 7.07 11.81
N PHE A 2 28.15 6.88 12.80
CA PHE A 2 27.18 5.77 12.88
C PHE A 2 25.81 6.30 13.30
N ALA A 3 24.75 5.53 13.07
CA ALA A 3 23.40 5.86 13.54
C ALA A 3 22.80 4.66 14.27
N VAL A 4 21.87 4.94 15.19
CA VAL A 4 20.98 3.92 15.76
C VAL A 4 19.59 4.17 15.20
N LEU A 5 19.14 3.32 14.28
CA LEU A 5 17.83 3.42 13.66
C LEU A 5 16.86 2.41 14.28
N LYS A 6 15.57 2.76 14.29
CA LYS A 6 14.49 1.88 14.71
C LYS A 6 13.71 1.40 13.50
N THR A 7 13.59 0.09 13.33
CA THR A 7 12.77 -0.51 12.26
C THR A 7 12.24 -1.88 12.70
N GLY A 8 11.03 -2.24 12.27
CA GLY A 8 10.41 -3.52 12.63
C GLY A 8 10.31 -3.77 14.15
N GLY A 9 10.25 -2.71 14.96
CA GLY A 9 10.23 -2.80 16.43
C GLY A 9 11.59 -3.08 17.08
N LYS A 10 12.67 -3.15 16.31
CA LYS A 10 14.04 -3.39 16.79
C LYS A 10 14.92 -2.16 16.54
N GLN A 11 16.02 -2.06 17.26
CA GLN A 11 17.03 -1.01 17.09
C GLN A 11 18.31 -1.61 16.49
N TYR A 12 18.88 -0.93 15.50
CA TYR A 12 20.09 -1.36 14.81
C TYR A 12 21.12 -0.24 14.81
N LYS A 13 22.35 -0.55 15.19
CA LYS A 13 23.51 0.31 14.98
C LYS A 13 24.02 0.09 13.57
N VAL A 14 24.19 1.15 12.80
CA VAL A 14 24.60 1.09 11.39
C VAL A 14 25.67 2.13 11.06
N GLN A 15 26.53 1.79 10.11
CA GLN A 15 27.48 2.65 9.44
C GLN A 15 27.25 2.60 7.92
N SER A 16 27.74 3.60 7.19
CA SER A 16 27.70 3.57 5.72
C SER A 16 28.49 2.36 5.22
N GLY A 17 27.90 1.62 4.28
CA GLY A 17 28.44 0.37 3.72
C GLY A 17 27.96 -0.91 4.42
N ASP A 18 27.34 -0.82 5.61
CA ASP A 18 26.90 -2.01 6.35
C ASP A 18 25.79 -2.77 5.63
N MET A 19 25.85 -4.10 5.67
CA MET A 19 24.76 -4.98 5.26
C MET A 19 23.99 -5.50 6.46
N LEU A 20 22.66 -5.34 6.45
CA LEU A 20 21.80 -5.73 7.56
C LEU A 20 20.52 -6.42 7.08
N ARG A 21 20.03 -7.36 7.88
CA ARG A 21 18.74 -8.05 7.65
C ARG A 21 17.70 -7.48 8.61
N VAL A 22 16.61 -6.96 8.06
CA VAL A 22 15.47 -6.41 8.83
C VAL A 22 14.18 -7.14 8.49
N GLU A 23 13.15 -6.85 9.29
CA GLU A 23 11.78 -7.29 8.98
C GLU A 23 11.36 -6.82 7.58
N LYS A 24 10.42 -7.55 6.99
CA LYS A 24 9.99 -7.31 5.61
C LYS A 24 9.46 -5.88 5.39
N LEU A 25 10.07 -5.19 4.43
CA LEU A 25 9.67 -3.85 3.99
C LEU A 25 8.85 -3.89 2.69
N ALA A 26 8.03 -2.85 2.48
CA ALA A 26 7.24 -2.63 1.27
C ALA A 26 8.05 -1.94 0.17
N ALA A 27 9.15 -2.57 -0.23
CA ALA A 27 10.07 -2.09 -1.25
C ALA A 27 10.62 -3.27 -2.04
N ASP A 28 10.88 -3.04 -3.32
CA ASP A 28 11.43 -4.04 -4.24
C ASP A 28 12.96 -3.99 -4.23
N ALA A 29 13.60 -5.06 -4.72
CA ALA A 29 15.05 -5.12 -4.83
C ALA A 29 15.57 -4.06 -5.82
N GLY A 30 16.66 -3.39 -5.46
CA GLY A 30 17.24 -2.25 -6.18
C GLY A 30 16.65 -0.90 -5.80
N GLU A 31 15.57 -0.83 -5.02
CA GLU A 31 15.02 0.45 -4.56
C GLU A 31 15.88 1.06 -3.44
N THR A 32 16.03 2.39 -3.48
CA THR A 32 16.56 3.15 -2.33
C THR A 32 15.43 3.56 -1.42
N ILE A 33 15.58 3.27 -0.13
CA ILE A 33 14.62 3.59 0.92
C ILE A 33 15.26 4.43 2.02
N GLN A 34 14.44 5.20 2.71
CA GLN A 34 14.86 6.08 3.79
C GLN A 34 14.21 5.70 5.12
N PHE A 35 15.01 5.55 6.16
CA PHE A 35 14.58 5.40 7.54
C PHE A 35 14.63 6.74 8.26
N ASN A 36 13.46 7.26 8.62
CA ASN A 36 13.34 8.54 9.35
C ASN A 36 13.40 8.36 10.87
N ASP A 37 13.13 7.16 11.37
CA ASP A 37 13.14 6.85 12.81
C ASP A 37 14.58 6.64 13.31
N VAL A 38 15.35 7.71 13.44
CA VAL A 38 16.72 7.71 13.95
C VAL A 38 16.74 8.15 15.42
N LEU A 39 17.25 7.30 16.30
CA LEU A 39 17.30 7.53 17.75
C LEU A 39 18.57 8.27 18.18
N MET A 40 19.69 8.01 17.51
CA MET A 40 20.99 8.55 17.86
C MET A 40 21.88 8.65 16.62
N LEU A 41 22.67 9.73 16.55
CA LEU A 41 23.80 9.86 15.63
C LEU A 41 25.10 9.85 16.45
N GLY A 42 25.99 8.92 16.14
CA GLY A 42 27.27 8.74 16.81
C GLY A 42 28.45 9.15 15.94
N GLY A 43 29.43 9.80 16.55
CA GLY A 43 30.63 10.34 15.91
C GLY A 43 31.41 11.14 16.95
N ASP A 44 32.13 12.17 16.51
CA ASP A 44 32.92 13.03 17.40
C ASP A 44 32.05 13.81 18.40
N THR A 45 30.86 14.23 17.96
CA THR A 45 29.84 14.86 18.81
C THR A 45 28.55 14.03 18.75
N PRO A 46 28.31 13.13 19.72
CA PRO A 46 27.13 12.28 19.70
C PRO A 46 25.86 13.10 19.95
N VAL A 47 24.84 12.90 19.10
CA VAL A 47 23.52 13.50 19.21
C VAL A 47 22.51 12.43 19.56
N ILE A 48 21.77 12.63 20.65
CA ILE A 48 20.74 11.71 21.14
C ILE A 48 19.38 12.36 20.94
N GLY A 49 18.44 11.63 20.35
CA GLY A 49 17.08 12.10 20.06
C GLY A 49 16.15 12.05 21.28
N ALA A 50 15.03 12.77 21.20
CA ALA A 50 14.00 12.80 22.23
C ALA A 50 12.58 12.85 21.63
N PRO A 51 12.01 11.72 21.15
CA PRO A 51 12.58 10.37 21.10
C PRO A 51 13.48 10.12 19.88
N PHE A 52 13.35 10.93 18.82
CA PHE A 52 14.12 10.82 17.58
C PHE A 52 14.97 12.08 17.36
N VAL A 53 15.99 11.98 16.50
CA VAL A 53 16.80 13.12 16.06
C VAL A 53 16.08 13.79 14.89
N GLU A 54 15.62 15.02 15.08
CA GLU A 54 14.86 15.75 14.05
C GLU A 54 15.67 15.97 12.77
N GLY A 55 15.04 15.68 11.62
CA GLY A 55 15.64 15.85 10.30
C GLY A 55 16.75 14.85 9.96
N ALA A 56 17.06 13.90 10.84
CA ALA A 56 18.02 12.83 10.58
C ALA A 56 17.36 11.68 9.81
N ALA A 57 18.12 11.05 8.92
CA ALA A 57 17.67 9.89 8.17
C ALA A 57 18.82 8.95 7.84
N VAL A 58 18.51 7.65 7.71
CA VAL A 58 19.44 6.66 7.16
C VAL A 58 18.89 6.21 5.81
N GLN A 59 19.68 6.37 4.76
CA GLN A 59 19.36 5.87 3.44
C GLN A 59 20.01 4.51 3.23
N ALA A 60 19.27 3.60 2.60
CA ALA A 60 19.73 2.27 2.31
C ALA A 60 19.15 1.77 0.98
N GLU A 61 19.95 0.96 0.30
CA GLU A 61 19.52 0.20 -0.87
C GLU A 61 18.97 -1.15 -0.45
N VAL A 62 17.83 -1.53 -1.02
CA VAL A 62 17.27 -2.88 -0.88
C VAL A 62 18.02 -3.82 -1.79
N VAL A 63 18.87 -4.68 -1.24
CA VAL A 63 19.63 -5.64 -2.03
C VAL A 63 18.75 -6.79 -2.50
N ASP A 64 17.99 -7.39 -1.58
CA ASP A 64 17.13 -8.54 -1.89
C ASP A 64 16.06 -8.79 -0.81
N GLN A 65 15.02 -9.53 -1.17
CA GLN A 65 13.97 -10.03 -0.28
C GLN A 65 14.18 -11.53 -0.01
N VAL A 66 14.78 -11.83 1.15
CA VAL A 66 15.25 -13.17 1.49
C VAL A 66 14.34 -13.89 2.49
N LYS A 67 14.41 -15.22 2.51
CA LYS A 67 13.82 -16.03 3.58
C LYS A 67 14.91 -16.42 4.57
N GLY A 68 14.67 -16.19 5.85
CA GLY A 68 15.56 -16.64 6.91
C GLY A 68 15.63 -18.16 7.02
N ASP A 69 16.41 -18.60 7.99
CA ASP A 69 16.60 -20.02 8.25
C ASP A 69 15.28 -20.69 8.65
N LYS A 70 15.16 -21.98 8.31
CA LYS A 70 13.96 -22.75 8.65
C LYS A 70 13.99 -23.07 10.13
N VAL A 71 13.09 -22.45 10.89
CA VAL A 71 12.84 -22.81 12.28
C VAL A 71 11.76 -23.89 12.31
N ILE A 72 11.98 -24.96 13.07
CA ILE A 72 11.03 -26.06 13.21
C ILE A 72 10.19 -25.83 14.46
N HIS A 73 8.90 -25.58 14.26
CA HIS A 73 7.91 -25.58 15.32
C HIS A 73 7.40 -27.02 15.53
N PHE A 74 7.92 -27.67 16.56
CA PHE A 74 7.53 -29.02 16.95
C PHE A 74 6.67 -29.01 18.20
N VAL A 75 5.48 -29.60 18.11
CA VAL A 75 4.54 -29.72 19.24
C VAL A 75 4.18 -31.18 19.43
N LYS A 76 4.33 -31.68 20.65
CA LYS A 76 3.94 -33.05 21.03
C LYS A 76 3.38 -33.03 22.45
N ARG A 77 2.22 -33.65 22.66
CA ARG A 77 1.66 -33.86 24.01
C ARG A 77 2.02 -35.25 24.51
N ARG A 78 2.55 -35.32 25.73
CA ARG A 78 2.93 -36.60 26.36
C ARG A 78 1.68 -37.49 26.51
N ARG A 79 1.81 -38.79 26.16
CA ARG A 79 0.75 -39.82 26.25
C ARG A 79 -0.51 -39.58 25.38
N LYS A 80 -0.49 -38.66 24.41
CA LYS A 80 -1.53 -38.54 23.39
C LYS A 80 -1.03 -39.04 22.04
N HIS A 81 -1.47 -40.23 21.64
CA HIS A 81 -1.15 -40.81 20.33
C HIS A 81 -1.63 -39.87 19.21
N GLY A 82 -0.82 -39.70 18.17
CA GLY A 82 -1.12 -38.78 17.05
C GLY A 82 -0.99 -37.29 17.36
N SER A 83 -0.57 -36.88 18.56
CA SER A 83 -0.47 -35.46 18.93
C SER A 83 0.79 -34.74 18.41
N GLN A 84 1.72 -35.46 17.79
CA GLN A 84 2.95 -34.88 17.25
C GLN A 84 2.68 -34.07 15.98
N ARG A 85 3.11 -32.81 15.94
CA ARG A 85 2.99 -31.92 14.79
C ARG A 85 4.31 -31.21 14.58
N THR A 86 4.85 -31.32 13.37
CA THR A 86 6.08 -30.63 12.95
C THR A 86 5.71 -29.65 11.86
N LYS A 87 5.90 -28.35 12.08
CA LYS A 87 5.68 -27.30 11.08
C LYS A 87 6.96 -26.49 10.91
N GLY A 88 7.39 -26.29 9.67
CA GLY A 88 8.48 -25.34 9.38
C GLY A 88 7.96 -23.91 9.30
N HIS A 89 8.72 -22.96 9.82
CA HIS A 89 8.54 -21.53 9.58
C HIS A 89 9.82 -20.96 8.98
N ARG A 90 9.69 -20.03 8.03
CA ARG A 90 10.80 -19.22 7.51
C ARG A 90 10.34 -17.78 7.54
N GLN A 91 11.06 -16.94 8.29
CA GLN A 91 10.75 -15.51 8.36
C GLN A 91 11.12 -14.83 7.04
N GLN A 92 10.26 -13.93 6.55
CA GLN A 92 10.57 -13.08 5.41
C GLN A 92 11.36 -11.87 5.92
N LEU A 93 12.53 -11.63 5.33
CA LEU A 93 13.45 -10.57 5.73
C LEU A 93 13.86 -9.76 4.49
N THR A 94 14.17 -8.49 4.70
CA THR A 94 14.74 -7.64 3.66
C THR A 94 16.22 -7.46 3.96
N LEU A 95 17.07 -7.74 2.97
CA LEU A 95 18.51 -7.49 3.04
C LEU A 95 18.77 -6.08 2.51
N LEU A 96 19.42 -5.26 3.34
CA LEU A 96 19.70 -3.87 3.05
C LEU A 96 21.20 -3.62 3.06
N ARG A 97 21.63 -2.65 2.26
CA ARG A 97 22.95 -2.03 2.34
C ARG A 97 22.77 -0.55 2.67
N VAL A 98 23.39 -0.09 3.76
CA VAL A 98 23.32 1.32 4.15
C VAL A 98 24.20 2.14 3.19
N THR A 99 23.62 3.17 2.57
CA THR A 99 24.34 4.05 1.64
C THR A 99 24.85 5.27 2.38
N GLU A 100 23.97 6.02 3.02
CA GLU A 100 24.29 7.31 3.64
C GLU A 100 23.53 7.53 4.95
N ILE A 101 24.14 8.31 5.84
CA ILE A 101 23.52 8.77 7.09
C ILE A 101 23.44 10.30 7.02
N LEU A 102 22.21 10.81 6.93
CA LEU A 102 21.91 12.24 6.92
C LEU A 102 21.69 12.72 8.35
N ALA A 103 22.44 13.74 8.76
CA ALA A 103 22.25 14.37 10.07
C ALA A 103 21.08 15.38 10.10
N LYS A 104 20.80 16.01 8.95
CA LYS A 104 19.73 16.97 8.72
C LYS A 104 19.25 16.85 7.26
N GLY A 105 18.05 17.34 6.96
CA GLY A 105 17.54 17.39 5.58
C GLY A 105 16.85 16.12 5.10
N ALA A 106 16.41 15.25 6.01
CA ALA A 106 15.63 14.06 5.67
C ALA A 106 14.38 14.37 4.82
N ASP A 107 13.72 15.49 5.07
CA ASP A 107 12.45 15.85 4.44
C ASP A 107 12.60 16.27 2.97
N THR A 108 13.82 16.65 2.55
CA THR A 108 14.10 17.15 1.19
C THR A 108 14.70 16.11 0.26
N SER A 109 14.96 14.89 0.74
CA SER A 109 15.71 13.88 -0.01
C SER A 109 14.93 13.28 -1.18
N GLY A 110 13.60 13.35 -1.18
CA GLY A 110 12.74 12.73 -2.21
C GLY A 110 12.79 11.19 -2.24
N VAL A 111 13.46 10.55 -1.27
CA VAL A 111 13.63 9.10 -1.21
C VAL A 111 12.39 8.46 -0.56
N LYS A 112 11.97 7.30 -1.09
CA LYS A 112 10.83 6.53 -0.59
C LYS A 112 11.02 6.15 0.88
N ALA A 113 10.04 6.49 1.73
CA ALA A 113 10.09 6.14 3.15
C ALA A 113 9.99 4.62 3.36
N ALA A 114 10.80 4.10 4.27
CA ALA A 114 10.80 2.68 4.61
C ALA A 114 9.56 2.33 5.46
N ILE A 115 8.60 1.65 4.86
CA ILE A 115 7.37 1.20 5.50
C ILE A 115 7.34 -0.33 5.58
N GLY A 116 6.85 -0.89 6.68
CA GLY A 116 6.70 -2.33 6.84
C GLY A 116 5.68 -2.92 5.87
N ALA A 117 5.92 -4.11 5.34
CA ALA A 117 4.98 -4.78 4.43
C ALA A 117 3.64 -5.15 5.10
N GLY A 118 3.59 -5.23 6.44
CA GLY A 118 2.33 -5.38 7.18
C GLY A 118 1.53 -4.06 7.31
N SER A 119 2.21 -2.92 7.24
CA SER A 119 1.59 -1.60 7.40
C SER A 119 1.05 -1.01 6.10
N VAL A 120 1.31 -1.59 4.92
CA VAL A 120 0.62 -1.13 3.68
C VAL A 120 -0.87 -1.46 3.68
N GLY A 121 -1.28 -2.54 4.37
CA GLY A 121 -2.70 -2.81 4.64
C GLY A 121 -3.31 -1.89 5.68
N ALA A 122 -2.48 -1.32 6.57
CA ALA A 122 -2.90 -0.32 7.55
C ALA A 122 -2.89 1.10 6.96
N ALA A 123 -1.98 1.46 6.05
CA ALA A 123 -1.95 2.76 5.38
C ALA A 123 -3.19 2.97 4.48
N ALA A 124 -3.67 1.91 3.83
CA ALA A 124 -4.96 1.89 3.14
C ALA A 124 -6.17 1.91 4.10
N ALA A 125 -5.97 1.68 5.41
CA ALA A 125 -6.99 1.72 6.44
C ALA A 125 -6.87 2.93 7.41
N THR A 126 -5.76 3.68 7.38
CA THR A 126 -5.51 4.84 8.26
C THR A 126 -5.81 6.18 7.61
N GLU A 127 -6.18 6.24 6.33
CA GLU A 127 -7.07 7.31 5.84
C GLU A 127 -8.51 7.14 6.35
N ALA A 128 -8.86 5.98 6.94
CA ALA A 128 -10.23 5.67 7.32
C ALA A 128 -10.52 5.62 8.84
N LYS A 129 -9.58 5.92 9.75
CA LYS A 129 -9.92 5.90 11.20
C LYS A 129 -8.99 6.69 12.14
N ALA A 130 -9.34 7.96 12.37
CA ALA A 130 -9.19 8.64 13.66
C ALA A 130 -10.60 8.94 14.23
N PRO A 131 -10.78 9.01 15.57
CA PRO A 131 -11.96 8.47 16.25
C PRO A 131 -13.10 9.48 16.44
N ALA A 132 -14.29 9.16 15.94
CA ALA A 132 -15.52 9.90 16.24
C ALA A 132 -16.02 9.56 17.66
N LYS A 133 -15.84 10.50 18.60
CA LYS A 133 -16.65 10.61 19.81
C LYS A 133 -17.93 11.40 19.46
N LYS A 134 -19.07 10.86 19.91
CA LYS A 134 -20.46 11.33 19.74
C LYS A 134 -20.67 12.85 19.87
N ALA A 135 -21.36 13.43 18.88
CA ALA A 135 -22.54 14.29 19.08
C ALA A 135 -23.33 14.41 17.76
N ALA A 136 -24.64 14.14 17.81
CA ALA A 136 -25.61 14.40 16.74
C ALA A 136 -26.38 15.70 17.05
N PRO A 137 -27.32 16.17 16.21
CA PRO A 137 -27.14 16.78 14.87
C PRO A 137 -27.85 18.15 14.77
N LYS A 138 -27.42 19.07 13.88
CA LYS A 138 -28.32 20.11 13.32
C LYS A 138 -27.77 20.79 12.04
N LYS A 139 -28.42 20.42 10.93
CA LYS A 139 -28.91 21.17 9.75
C LYS A 139 -28.26 22.53 9.35
N ALA A 140 -28.10 22.63 8.01
CA ALA A 140 -27.78 23.77 7.12
C ALA A 140 -26.27 24.05 6.97
N GLU A 141 -25.67 24.18 5.78
CA GLU A 141 -26.18 24.54 4.45
C GLU A 141 -25.18 24.06 3.37
N ALA A 142 -25.70 23.73 2.18
CA ALA A 142 -24.93 23.15 1.06
C ALA A 142 -24.09 24.18 0.30
N PRO A 143 -23.16 23.70 -0.55
CA PRO A 143 -23.28 24.05 -1.97
C PRO A 143 -23.44 22.79 -2.85
N LYS A 144 -24.65 22.67 -3.38
CA LYS A 144 -25.04 22.32 -4.76
C LYS A 144 -24.29 21.20 -5.52
N ALA A 145 -25.08 20.17 -5.81
CA ALA A 145 -24.91 19.09 -6.78
C ALA A 145 -24.29 19.51 -8.13
N ALA A 146 -23.42 18.64 -8.66
CA ALA A 146 -23.51 18.23 -10.05
C ALA A 146 -24.47 17.03 -10.10
N ALA A 147 -25.73 17.30 -10.43
CA ALA A 147 -26.70 16.27 -10.81
C ALA A 147 -26.31 15.78 -12.21
N GLY A 148 -26.11 14.47 -12.39
CA GLY A 148 -25.90 13.89 -13.73
C GLY A 148 -24.97 12.68 -13.83
N ALA A 149 -24.50 12.10 -12.72
CA ALA A 149 -23.79 10.83 -12.77
C ALA A 149 -24.79 9.68 -12.54
N ASP A 150 -24.92 8.79 -13.51
CA ASP A 150 -25.77 7.61 -13.42
C ASP A 150 -25.08 6.48 -12.65
N ASN A 151 -25.89 5.60 -12.05
CA ASN A 151 -25.36 4.46 -11.29
C ASN A 151 -25.01 3.29 -12.23
N LEU A 152 -23.79 3.30 -12.79
CA LEU A 152 -23.35 2.31 -13.77
C LEU A 152 -23.39 0.85 -13.28
N LYS A 153 -23.52 0.60 -11.96
CA LYS A 153 -23.73 -0.75 -11.40
C LYS A 153 -25.04 -1.41 -11.85
N GLN A 154 -25.96 -0.66 -12.45
CA GLN A 154 -27.20 -1.23 -12.99
C GLN A 154 -26.96 -2.03 -14.28
N LEU A 155 -25.82 -1.86 -14.94
CA LEU A 155 -25.41 -2.70 -16.06
C LEU A 155 -24.95 -4.06 -15.55
N SER A 156 -25.39 -5.13 -16.21
CA SER A 156 -25.02 -6.49 -15.83
C SER A 156 -23.49 -6.65 -15.89
N GLY A 157 -22.90 -7.19 -14.83
CA GLY A 157 -21.46 -7.45 -14.75
C GLY A 157 -20.58 -6.22 -14.46
N VAL A 158 -21.16 -5.03 -14.27
CA VAL A 158 -20.47 -3.84 -13.73
C VAL A 158 -20.53 -3.86 -12.20
N GLY A 159 -19.44 -4.31 -11.57
CA GLY A 159 -19.25 -4.24 -10.13
C GLY A 159 -18.60 -2.93 -9.64
N PRO A 160 -18.50 -2.67 -8.33
CA PRO A 160 -17.93 -1.44 -7.77
C PRO A 160 -16.51 -1.11 -8.24
N ALA A 161 -15.70 -2.14 -8.51
CA ALA A 161 -14.34 -1.96 -9.01
C ALA A 161 -14.31 -1.58 -10.51
N LEU A 162 -15.30 -2.02 -11.29
CA LEU A 162 -15.41 -1.69 -12.71
C LEU A 162 -16.04 -0.31 -12.90
N GLU A 163 -17.06 0.01 -12.12
CA GLU A 163 -17.62 1.37 -12.07
C GLU A 163 -16.54 2.40 -11.75
N LYS A 164 -15.67 2.13 -10.77
CA LYS A 164 -14.55 3.03 -10.46
C LYS A 164 -13.63 3.22 -11.67
N LYS A 165 -13.30 2.15 -12.40
CA LYS A 165 -12.49 2.22 -13.62
C LYS A 165 -13.18 2.97 -14.76
N LEU A 166 -14.50 2.83 -14.90
CA LEU A 166 -15.31 3.57 -15.86
C LEU A 166 -15.35 5.06 -15.53
N HIS A 167 -15.53 5.41 -14.25
CA HIS A 167 -15.52 6.79 -13.78
C HIS A 167 -14.12 7.43 -13.93
N GLU A 168 -13.05 6.68 -13.62
CA GLU A 168 -11.66 7.11 -13.88
C GLU A 168 -11.37 7.28 -15.38
N ALA A 169 -12.03 6.50 -16.24
CA ALA A 169 -11.97 6.64 -17.70
C ALA A 169 -12.90 7.75 -18.25
N GLY A 170 -13.62 8.48 -17.39
CA GLY A 170 -14.51 9.58 -17.76
C GLY A 170 -15.92 9.17 -18.17
N VAL A 171 -16.26 7.89 -18.01
CA VAL A 171 -17.60 7.34 -18.29
C VAL A 171 -18.42 7.44 -17.00
N THR A 172 -19.40 8.34 -16.98
CA THR A 172 -20.17 8.70 -15.78
C THR A 172 -21.68 8.65 -15.98
N SER A 173 -22.17 8.36 -17.20
CA SER A 173 -23.60 8.30 -17.52
C SER A 173 -23.95 7.14 -18.46
N PHE A 174 -25.18 6.67 -18.39
CA PHE A 174 -25.71 5.66 -19.32
C PHE A 174 -25.81 6.22 -20.75
N ALA A 175 -26.08 7.52 -20.90
CA ALA A 175 -26.13 8.17 -22.20
C ALA A 175 -24.82 8.08 -22.98
N GLN A 176 -23.67 8.12 -22.29
CA GLN A 176 -22.36 7.95 -22.91
C GLN A 176 -22.15 6.52 -23.41
N ILE A 177 -22.54 5.52 -22.61
CA ILE A 177 -22.41 4.10 -22.98
C ILE A 177 -23.38 3.76 -24.12
N ALA A 178 -24.59 4.31 -24.11
CA ALA A 178 -25.59 4.12 -25.16
C ALA A 178 -25.18 4.72 -26.52
N ALA A 179 -24.26 5.68 -26.52
CA ALA A 179 -23.76 6.37 -27.71
C ALA A 179 -22.45 5.77 -28.26
N TRP A 180 -21.90 4.72 -27.63
CA TRP A 180 -20.68 4.06 -28.11
C TRP A 180 -20.90 3.37 -29.46
N THR A 181 -19.96 3.62 -30.38
CA THR A 181 -19.85 2.86 -31.63
C THR A 181 -19.04 1.58 -31.41
N GLU A 182 -19.09 0.64 -32.36
CA GLU A 182 -18.31 -0.61 -32.27
C GLU A 182 -16.79 -0.35 -32.13
N ALA A 183 -16.29 0.75 -32.70
CA ALA A 183 -14.90 1.18 -32.51
C ALA A 183 -14.62 1.66 -31.07
N ASP A 184 -15.53 2.44 -30.48
CA ASP A 184 -15.39 2.91 -29.09
C ASP A 184 -15.46 1.74 -28.09
N VAL A 185 -16.27 0.73 -28.39
CA VAL A 185 -16.36 -0.50 -27.59
C VAL A 185 -15.05 -1.27 -27.62
N ALA A 186 -14.45 -1.44 -28.79
CA ALA A 186 -13.16 -2.13 -28.94
C ALA A 186 -12.04 -1.38 -28.20
N ASP A 187 -11.98 -0.05 -28.34
CA ASP A 187 -11.00 0.79 -27.67
C ASP A 187 -11.14 0.74 -26.15
N MET A 188 -12.38 0.78 -25.64
CA MET A 188 -12.64 0.68 -24.19
C MET A 188 -12.40 -0.73 -23.65
N ASP A 189 -12.69 -1.78 -24.44
CA ASP A 189 -12.44 -3.17 -24.05
C ASP A 189 -10.94 -3.47 -23.93
N GLU A 190 -10.13 -2.95 -24.86
CA GLU A 190 -8.67 -3.09 -24.83
C GLU A 190 -8.06 -2.24 -23.70
N LYS A 191 -8.42 -0.95 -23.65
CA LYS A 191 -7.85 0.02 -22.70
C LYS A 191 -8.10 -0.36 -21.23
N LEU A 192 -9.26 -0.92 -20.94
CA LEU A 192 -9.64 -1.32 -19.58
C LEU A 192 -9.58 -2.84 -19.36
N SER A 193 -9.11 -3.59 -20.37
CA SER A 193 -8.92 -5.05 -20.36
C SER A 193 -10.20 -5.81 -19.97
N PHE A 194 -11.33 -5.42 -20.56
CA PHE A 194 -12.64 -6.00 -20.27
C PHE A 194 -12.87 -7.36 -20.95
N LYS A 195 -12.07 -7.74 -21.96
CA LYS A 195 -12.02 -9.07 -22.60
C LYS A 195 -13.35 -9.47 -23.26
N GLY A 196 -13.85 -8.61 -24.14
CA GLY A 196 -15.11 -8.74 -24.88
C GLY A 196 -16.35 -8.68 -23.98
N ARG A 197 -16.23 -8.12 -22.77
CA ARG A 197 -17.33 -8.15 -21.80
C ARG A 197 -18.45 -7.18 -22.16
N ILE A 198 -18.10 -6.01 -22.69
CA ILE A 198 -19.05 -4.97 -23.09
C ILE A 198 -20.08 -5.53 -24.10
N GLU A 199 -19.59 -6.30 -25.08
CA GLU A 199 -20.43 -6.95 -26.10
C GLU A 199 -21.18 -8.17 -25.56
N ARG A 200 -20.49 -9.06 -24.83
CA ARG A 200 -21.11 -10.29 -24.29
C ARG A 200 -22.25 -10.00 -23.31
N GLU A 201 -22.12 -8.93 -22.53
CA GLU A 201 -23.12 -8.52 -21.53
C GLU A 201 -24.08 -7.46 -22.08
N GLY A 202 -23.91 -7.03 -23.34
CA GLY A 202 -24.86 -6.16 -24.03
C GLY A 202 -25.05 -4.78 -23.39
N TRP A 203 -23.97 -4.16 -22.92
CA TRP A 203 -24.05 -2.92 -22.13
C TRP A 203 -24.70 -1.75 -22.87
N ILE A 204 -24.52 -1.65 -24.20
CA ILE A 204 -25.14 -0.59 -25.01
C ILE A 204 -26.67 -0.70 -24.97
N ALA A 205 -27.21 -1.90 -25.19
CA ALA A 205 -28.65 -2.13 -25.19
C ALA A 205 -29.27 -1.83 -23.80
N GLN A 206 -28.60 -2.28 -22.73
CA GLN A 206 -29.03 -2.02 -21.36
C GLN A 206 -28.97 -0.52 -21.00
N ALA A 207 -27.93 0.19 -21.44
CA ALA A 207 -27.82 1.63 -21.23
C ALA A 207 -28.90 2.41 -22.01
N GLN A 208 -29.26 1.96 -23.22
CA GLN A 208 -30.38 2.53 -23.99
C GLN A 208 -31.74 2.30 -23.31
N ASP A 209 -31.93 1.19 -22.62
CA ASP A 209 -33.16 0.93 -21.87
C ASP A 209 -33.23 1.75 -20.58
N LEU A 210 -32.10 1.89 -19.87
CA LEU A 210 -31.99 2.68 -18.64
C LEU A 210 -32.05 4.19 -18.86
N THR A 211 -31.86 4.67 -20.10
CA THR A 211 -32.02 6.09 -20.46
C THR A 211 -33.43 6.45 -20.90
N LYS A 212 -34.27 5.45 -21.24
CA LYS A 212 -35.67 5.64 -21.65
C LYS A 212 -36.67 5.52 -20.49
N GLY A 213 -36.27 4.87 -19.40
CA GLY A 213 -37.07 4.68 -18.17
C GLY A 213 -36.84 5.79 -17.15
#